data_AF-A0A7K3Y442-F1
#
_entry.id   AF-A0A7K3Y442-F1
#
_cell.length_a   1.000
_cell.length_b   1.000
_cell.length_c   1.000
_cell.angle_alpha   90.00
_cell.angle_beta   90.00
_cell.angle_gamma   90.00
#
_symmetry.space_group_name_H-M   'P 1'
#
loop_
_entity.id
_entity.type
_entity.pdbx_description
1 polymer ?
#
loop_
_entity_poly.entity_id
_entity_poly.type
_entity_poly.pdbx_seq_one_letter_code
_entity_poly.pdbx_strand_id
1 'polypeptide(L)'
;DMFADDDARARMNPPLRDEKTRRDLWSCWDRIDIIASDHAPHTPGEKALPFQAAPSGVPGVETMTPLLMAAVRERRITLASVMEKTSWRPAAILGIPRAGFEPGDRADFALYPDEVTRIDASQLHSKCGWSPFEGLGAVFPVEVIIRGRRAYSCGEYYEPQPEWYPGQGFLSL
;
A
#
# COMPACT_ATOMS: atom_id res chain seq x y z
N ASP A 1 -10.45 9.50 -18.02
CA ASP A 1 -9.49 8.59 -17.36
C ASP A 1 -8.47 9.37 -16.55
N MET A 2 -7.79 8.73 -15.59
CA MET A 2 -6.80 9.39 -14.71
C MET A 2 -5.50 9.78 -15.43
N PHE A 3 -5.18 9.12 -16.55
CA PHE A 3 -3.94 9.31 -17.32
C PHE A 3 -4.27 9.42 -18.80
N ALA A 4 -3.45 10.15 -19.55
CA ALA A 4 -3.45 10.08 -21.01
C ALA A 4 -2.80 8.76 -21.47
N ASP A 5 -3.11 8.31 -22.69
CA ASP A 5 -2.66 7.01 -23.23
C ASP A 5 -1.14 6.84 -23.26
N ASP A 6 -0.39 7.93 -23.41
CA ASP A 6 1.08 7.96 -23.46
C ASP A 6 1.73 8.52 -22.19
N ASP A 7 0.96 8.71 -21.10
CA ASP A 7 1.48 9.19 -19.83
C ASP A 7 2.34 8.12 -19.15
N ALA A 8 3.66 8.31 -19.17
CA ALA A 8 4.63 7.40 -18.57
C ALA A 8 4.49 7.23 -17.05
N ARG A 9 3.74 8.11 -16.36
CA ARG A 9 3.38 7.92 -14.94
C ARG A 9 2.46 6.72 -14.72
N ALA A 10 1.79 6.24 -15.77
CA ALA A 10 1.01 4.99 -15.76
C ALA A 10 1.83 3.75 -16.17
N ARG A 11 3.10 3.92 -16.59
CA ARG A 11 3.93 2.79 -17.05
C ARG A 11 4.43 1.95 -15.88
N MET A 12 3.99 0.69 -15.84
CA MET A 12 4.37 -0.33 -14.86
C MET A 12 4.23 -1.74 -15.44
N ASN A 13 4.81 -2.75 -14.75
CA ASN A 13 4.74 -4.15 -15.14
C ASN A 13 4.19 -4.98 -13.99
N PRO A 14 3.06 -5.71 -14.16
CA PRO A 14 2.20 -5.73 -15.35
C PRO A 14 1.51 -4.37 -15.62
N PRO A 15 1.11 -4.07 -16.87
CA PRO A 15 0.50 -2.78 -17.21
C PRO A 15 -0.89 -2.62 -16.60
N LEU A 16 -1.29 -1.37 -16.37
CA LEU A 16 -2.67 -1.04 -16.00
C LEU A 16 -3.64 -1.58 -17.05
N ARG A 17 -4.76 -2.12 -16.58
CA ARG A 17 -5.80 -2.71 -17.42
C ARG A 17 -6.99 -1.76 -17.55
N ASP A 18 -7.84 -2.06 -18.51
CA ASP A 18 -9.06 -1.30 -18.74
C ASP A 18 -9.98 -1.30 -17.52
N GLU A 19 -10.92 -0.37 -17.53
CA GLU A 19 -11.89 -0.16 -16.46
C GLU A 19 -12.74 -1.41 -16.18
N LYS A 20 -13.07 -2.19 -17.23
CA LYS A 20 -13.82 -3.44 -17.07
C LYS A 20 -13.01 -4.46 -16.26
N THR A 21 -11.76 -4.68 -16.64
CA THR A 21 -10.84 -5.60 -15.95
C THR A 21 -10.60 -5.16 -14.51
N ARG A 22 -10.47 -3.84 -14.27
CA ARG A 22 -10.35 -3.29 -12.92
C ARG A 22 -11.58 -3.63 -12.06
N ARG A 23 -12.79 -3.50 -12.58
CA ARG A 23 -14.02 -3.89 -11.86
C ARG A 23 -14.13 -5.39 -11.66
N ASP A 24 -13.76 -6.18 -12.66
CA ASP A 24 -13.74 -7.64 -12.55
C ASP A 24 -12.76 -8.09 -11.45
N LEU A 25 -11.61 -7.43 -11.30
CA LEU A 25 -10.67 -7.68 -10.21
C LEU A 25 -11.30 -7.39 -8.83
N TRP A 26 -12.05 -6.29 -8.69
CA TRP A 26 -12.81 -6.00 -7.47
C TRP A 26 -13.86 -7.08 -7.16
N SER A 27 -14.53 -7.63 -8.18
CA SER A 27 -15.50 -8.72 -7.98
C SER A 27 -14.86 -10.01 -7.47
N CYS A 28 -13.53 -10.15 -7.63
CA CYS A 28 -12.75 -11.28 -7.15
C CYS A 28 -12.10 -11.04 -5.78
N TRP A 29 -12.46 -9.97 -5.06
CA TRP A 29 -11.82 -9.58 -3.79
C TRP A 29 -11.61 -10.75 -2.80
N ASP A 30 -12.63 -11.58 -2.60
CA ASP A 30 -12.57 -12.69 -1.65
C ASP A 30 -11.57 -13.80 -2.07
N ARG A 31 -11.22 -13.85 -3.37
CA ARG A 31 -10.25 -14.80 -3.93
C ARG A 31 -8.82 -14.26 -3.94
N ILE A 32 -8.61 -12.99 -3.57
CA ILE A 32 -7.28 -12.37 -3.54
C ILE A 32 -6.64 -12.63 -2.18
N ASP A 33 -5.48 -13.29 -2.16
CA ASP A 33 -4.77 -13.57 -0.91
C ASP A 33 -4.06 -12.35 -0.33
N ILE A 34 -3.42 -11.56 -1.19
CA ILE A 34 -2.51 -10.48 -0.77
C ILE A 34 -2.78 -9.23 -1.60
N ILE A 35 -2.75 -8.08 -0.93
CA ILE A 35 -2.61 -6.78 -1.59
C ILE A 35 -1.21 -6.25 -1.29
N ALA A 36 -0.48 -5.88 -2.34
CA ALA A 36 0.86 -5.33 -2.27
C ALA A 36 0.97 -4.09 -3.17
N SER A 37 1.89 -3.18 -2.84
CA SER A 37 2.03 -1.89 -3.52
C SER A 37 2.88 -1.95 -4.79
N ASP A 38 3.72 -2.99 -4.93
CA ASP A 38 4.78 -3.08 -5.94
C ASP A 38 5.55 -1.76 -6.09
N HIS A 39 5.87 -1.14 -4.94
CA HIS A 39 6.45 0.19 -4.88
C HIS A 39 7.81 0.24 -5.61
N ALA A 40 7.84 0.93 -6.74
CA ALA A 40 9.00 1.11 -7.59
C ALA A 40 9.07 2.58 -8.05
N PRO A 41 9.49 3.50 -7.16
CA PRO A 41 9.46 4.93 -7.42
C PRO A 41 10.54 5.34 -8.45
N HIS A 42 10.18 6.26 -9.32
CA HIS A 42 11.08 6.93 -10.27
C HIS A 42 10.89 8.43 -10.18
N THR A 43 11.91 9.20 -10.49
CA THR A 43 11.83 10.67 -10.47
C THR A 43 10.86 11.21 -11.52
N PRO A 44 10.31 12.43 -11.35
CA PRO A 44 9.47 13.06 -12.37
C PRO A 44 10.18 13.23 -13.71
N GLY A 45 11.50 13.48 -13.71
CA GLY A 45 12.29 13.61 -14.93
C GLY A 45 12.39 12.31 -15.72
N GLU A 46 12.60 11.17 -15.04
CA GLU A 46 12.59 9.85 -15.68
C GLU A 46 11.21 9.51 -16.25
N LYS A 47 10.14 9.94 -15.57
CA LYS A 47 8.75 9.77 -16.00
C LYS A 47 8.28 10.81 -17.03
N ALA A 48 9.09 11.81 -17.35
CA ALA A 48 8.82 12.76 -18.43
C ALA A 48 9.35 12.28 -19.80
N LEU A 49 10.10 11.18 -19.82
CA LEU A 49 10.55 10.55 -21.07
C LEU A 49 9.34 10.00 -21.86
N PRO A 50 9.45 9.84 -23.20
CA PRO A 50 8.42 9.18 -24.00
C PRO A 50 8.04 7.83 -23.41
N PHE A 51 6.76 7.43 -23.52
CA PHE A 51 6.22 6.24 -22.86
C PHE A 51 7.12 5.01 -23.02
N GLN A 52 7.65 4.75 -24.22
CA GLN A 52 8.51 3.61 -24.54
C GLN A 52 9.93 3.67 -23.94
N ALA A 53 10.42 4.86 -23.58
CA ALA A 53 11.75 5.07 -22.98
C ALA A 53 11.72 5.23 -21.45
N ALA A 54 10.59 5.66 -20.87
CA ALA A 54 10.46 5.84 -19.42
C ALA A 54 10.56 4.51 -18.64
N PRO A 55 11.16 4.48 -17.44
CA PRO A 55 11.23 3.25 -16.65
C PRO A 55 9.84 2.81 -16.17
N SER A 56 9.68 1.50 -15.94
CA SER A 56 8.44 0.91 -15.41
C SER A 56 8.44 0.93 -13.88
N GLY A 57 7.30 1.25 -13.28
CA GLY A 57 7.11 1.30 -11.83
C GLY A 57 6.51 2.61 -11.34
N VAL A 58 5.82 2.58 -10.20
CA VAL A 58 5.18 3.74 -9.60
C VAL A 58 5.33 3.74 -8.07
N PRO A 59 5.28 4.90 -7.40
CA PRO A 59 5.21 4.95 -5.95
C PRO A 59 3.82 4.53 -5.44
N GLY A 60 3.75 3.59 -4.49
CA GLY A 60 2.49 3.29 -3.79
C GLY A 60 2.60 2.77 -2.36
N VAL A 61 3.80 2.66 -1.76
CA VAL A 61 3.96 2.05 -0.41
C VAL A 61 3.19 2.80 0.67
N GLU A 62 3.16 4.12 0.59
CA GLU A 62 2.52 4.98 1.59
C GLU A 62 1.01 5.11 1.38
N THR A 63 0.53 4.95 0.13
CA THR A 63 -0.87 5.19 -0.23
C THR A 63 -1.72 3.92 -0.27
N MET A 64 -1.10 2.73 -0.38
CA MET A 64 -1.82 1.45 -0.51
C MET A 64 -2.86 1.24 0.60
N THR A 65 -2.43 1.24 1.87
CA THR A 65 -3.35 1.03 2.99
C THR A 65 -4.33 2.18 3.16
N PRO A 66 -3.92 3.46 3.07
CA PRO A 66 -4.86 4.58 3.12
C PRO A 66 -6.00 4.54 2.09
N LEU A 67 -5.71 4.09 0.85
CA LEU A 67 -6.73 3.90 -0.18
C LEU A 67 -7.69 2.75 0.17
N LEU A 68 -7.18 1.64 0.71
CA LEU A 68 -8.02 0.54 1.19
C LEU A 68 -8.90 0.97 2.37
N MET A 69 -8.37 1.80 3.27
CA MET A 69 -9.13 2.35 4.40
C MET A 69 -10.24 3.28 3.93
N ALA A 70 -10.03 4.08 2.87
CA ALA A 70 -11.11 4.84 2.24
C ALA A 70 -12.20 3.90 1.67
N ALA A 71 -11.83 2.80 1.00
CA ALA A 71 -12.79 1.80 0.54
C ALA A 71 -13.57 1.13 1.69
N VAL A 72 -12.97 0.98 2.87
CA VAL A 72 -13.66 0.57 4.10
C VAL A 72 -14.67 1.61 4.55
N ARG A 73 -14.33 2.91 4.53
CA ARG A 73 -15.26 4.01 4.84
C ARG A 73 -16.44 4.05 3.85
N GLU A 74 -16.18 3.73 2.59
CA GLU A 74 -17.20 3.58 1.54
C GLU A 74 -18.02 2.28 1.66
N ARG A 75 -17.76 1.44 2.66
CA ARG A 75 -18.42 0.13 2.88
C ARG A 75 -18.30 -0.84 1.70
N ARG A 76 -17.26 -0.69 0.87
CA ARG A 76 -16.98 -1.59 -0.27
C ARG A 76 -16.32 -2.89 0.18
N ILE A 77 -15.53 -2.82 1.25
CA ILE A 77 -14.81 -3.93 1.89
C ILE A 77 -14.81 -3.73 3.41
N THR A 78 -14.47 -4.78 4.17
CA THR A 78 -14.39 -4.71 5.63
C THR A 78 -12.96 -4.46 6.12
N LEU A 79 -12.83 -3.83 7.28
CA LEU A 79 -11.53 -3.66 7.94
C LEU A 79 -10.82 -5.00 8.19
N ALA A 80 -11.58 -6.02 8.60
CA ALA A 80 -11.07 -7.38 8.80
C ALA A 80 -10.43 -7.94 7.53
N SER A 81 -11.05 -7.73 6.37
CA SER A 81 -10.51 -8.20 5.09
C SER A 81 -9.25 -7.42 4.67
N VAL A 82 -9.17 -6.12 4.97
CA VAL A 82 -7.94 -5.34 4.76
C VAL A 82 -6.79 -5.87 5.62
N MET A 83 -7.03 -6.11 6.92
CA MET A 83 -6.02 -6.68 7.83
C MET A 83 -5.58 -8.08 7.39
N GLU A 84 -6.53 -8.90 6.96
CA GLU A 84 -6.26 -10.24 6.46
C GLU A 84 -5.30 -10.19 5.25
N LYS A 85 -5.61 -9.37 4.23
CA LYS A 85 -4.88 -9.35 2.96
C LYS A 85 -3.60 -8.52 2.96
N THR A 86 -3.42 -7.62 3.93
CA THR A 86 -2.21 -6.77 4.01
C THR A 86 -1.27 -7.15 5.15
N SER A 87 -1.71 -7.98 6.12
CA SER A 87 -0.89 -8.36 7.28
C SER A 87 -0.93 -9.87 7.55
N TRP A 88 -2.11 -10.45 7.83
CA TRP A 88 -2.18 -11.82 8.34
C TRP A 88 -1.86 -12.90 7.30
N ARG A 89 -2.45 -12.84 6.10
CA ARG A 89 -2.16 -13.80 5.03
C ARG A 89 -0.72 -13.69 4.52
N PRO A 90 -0.16 -12.48 4.28
CA PRO A 90 1.26 -12.34 3.98
C PRO A 90 2.15 -13.00 5.04
N ALA A 91 1.87 -12.75 6.33
CA ALA A 91 2.66 -13.34 7.41
C ALA A 91 2.59 -14.88 7.42
N ALA A 92 1.39 -15.45 7.25
CA ALA A 92 1.18 -16.89 7.18
C ALA A 92 1.88 -17.53 5.97
N ILE A 93 1.76 -16.92 4.79
CA ILE A 93 2.40 -17.42 3.55
C ILE A 93 3.92 -17.36 3.66
N LEU A 94 4.47 -16.30 4.27
CA LEU A 94 5.90 -16.17 4.49
C LEU A 94 6.41 -16.98 5.68
N GLY A 95 5.54 -17.55 6.51
CA GLY A 95 5.91 -18.27 7.73
C GLY A 95 6.61 -17.38 8.77
N ILE A 96 6.27 -16.09 8.81
CA ILE A 96 6.78 -15.15 9.81
C ILE A 96 5.75 -14.98 10.94
N PRO A 97 6.15 -14.49 12.14
CA PRO A 97 5.19 -14.10 13.15
C PRO A 97 4.12 -13.18 12.57
N ARG A 98 2.90 -13.18 13.10
CA ARG A 98 1.86 -12.25 12.65
C ARG A 98 1.82 -11.03 13.56
N ALA A 99 1.31 -9.93 13.02
CA ALA A 99 0.87 -8.80 13.83
C ALA A 99 -0.57 -9.02 14.29
N GLY A 100 -0.92 -8.56 15.48
CA GLY A 100 -2.26 -8.72 16.02
C GLY A 100 -2.38 -8.38 17.50
N PHE A 101 -3.45 -8.86 18.11
CA PHE A 101 -3.89 -8.48 19.46
C PHE A 101 -4.00 -9.68 20.41
N GLU A 102 -3.50 -10.85 20.01
CA GLU A 102 -3.43 -12.04 20.85
C GLU A 102 -2.06 -12.15 21.54
N PRO A 103 -1.96 -12.77 22.72
CA PRO A 103 -0.67 -13.03 23.36
C PRO A 103 0.31 -13.75 22.43
N GLY A 104 1.47 -13.15 22.21
CA GLY A 104 2.52 -13.67 21.31
C GLY A 104 2.53 -13.05 19.91
N ASP A 105 1.49 -12.31 19.53
CA ASP A 105 1.50 -11.53 18.30
C ASP A 105 2.54 -10.39 18.36
N ARG A 106 3.06 -9.97 17.21
CA ARG A 106 3.79 -8.70 17.14
C ARG A 106 2.82 -7.56 17.42
N ALA A 107 3.21 -6.68 18.34
CA ALA A 107 2.51 -5.43 18.63
C ALA A 107 2.76 -4.38 17.52
N ASP A 108 2.41 -4.73 16.28
CA ASP A 108 2.46 -3.86 15.12
C ASP A 108 1.04 -3.49 14.72
N PHE A 109 0.68 -2.21 14.81
CA PHE A 109 -0.65 -1.74 14.43
C PHE A 109 -0.60 -0.25 14.13
N ALA A 110 -1.64 0.24 13.46
CA ALA A 110 -1.79 1.66 13.18
C ALA A 110 -3.21 2.12 13.54
N LEU A 111 -3.32 3.36 14.00
CA LEU A 111 -4.59 4.00 14.32
C LEU A 111 -4.98 4.90 13.16
N TYR A 112 -6.16 4.69 12.62
CA TYR A 112 -6.71 5.47 11.51
C TYR A 112 -7.89 6.30 12.02
N PRO A 113 -7.96 7.61 11.69
CA PRO A 113 -9.12 8.43 11.98
C PRO A 113 -10.31 8.03 11.10
N ASP A 114 -11.48 8.58 11.37
CA ASP A 114 -12.67 8.35 10.54
C ASP A 114 -12.71 9.24 9.28
N GLU A 115 -12.01 10.36 9.32
CA GLU A 115 -11.97 11.36 8.24
C GLU A 115 -11.27 10.83 6.99
N VAL A 116 -11.91 11.03 5.83
CA VAL A 116 -11.32 10.79 4.51
C VAL A 116 -10.73 12.10 4.01
N THR A 117 -9.43 12.10 3.72
CA THR A 117 -8.73 13.24 3.12
C THR A 117 -8.38 12.93 1.66
N ARG A 118 -7.89 13.93 0.92
CA ARG A 118 -7.36 13.73 -0.42
C ARG A 118 -5.85 13.52 -0.36
N ILE A 119 -5.36 12.60 -1.18
CA ILE A 119 -3.92 12.41 -1.38
C ILE A 119 -3.35 13.69 -2.00
N ASP A 120 -2.35 14.26 -1.33
CA ASP A 120 -1.52 15.36 -1.79
C ASP A 120 -0.06 14.87 -1.79
N ALA A 121 0.54 14.71 -2.96
CA ALA A 121 1.90 14.20 -3.10
C ALA A 121 2.94 15.06 -2.39
N SER A 122 2.68 16.35 -2.14
CA SER A 122 3.58 17.23 -1.39
C SER A 122 3.65 16.90 0.10
N GLN A 123 2.65 16.17 0.62
CA GLN A 123 2.57 15.71 2.02
C GLN A 123 3.07 14.26 2.18
N LEU A 124 3.38 13.56 1.09
CA LEU A 124 3.90 12.20 1.13
C LEU A 124 5.42 12.21 1.37
N HIS A 125 5.91 11.10 1.91
CA HIS A 125 7.31 10.93 2.33
C HIS A 125 8.18 10.26 1.27
N SER A 126 7.60 9.83 0.14
CA SER A 126 8.36 9.28 -0.97
C SER A 126 9.27 10.33 -1.59
N LYS A 127 10.57 10.01 -1.71
CA LYS A 127 11.60 10.91 -2.28
C LYS A 127 11.34 11.31 -3.73
N CYS A 128 10.48 10.60 -4.46
CA CYS A 128 10.19 10.92 -5.85
C CYS A 128 9.27 12.14 -6.02
N GLY A 129 8.54 12.57 -4.97
CA GLY A 129 7.77 13.81 -4.99
C GLY A 129 6.54 13.81 -5.90
N TRP A 130 6.02 12.64 -6.25
CA TRP A 130 4.75 12.50 -6.98
C TRP A 130 4.02 11.21 -6.58
N SER A 131 2.72 11.14 -6.89
CA SER A 131 1.89 9.96 -6.67
C SER A 131 0.95 9.74 -7.87
N PRO A 132 0.76 8.50 -8.36
CA PRO A 132 -0.27 8.22 -9.35
C PRO A 132 -1.69 8.35 -8.77
N PHE A 133 -1.82 8.49 -7.45
CA PHE A 133 -3.08 8.54 -6.73
C PHE A 133 -3.47 9.95 -6.27
N GLU A 134 -2.81 10.99 -6.79
CA GLU A 134 -3.08 12.40 -6.49
C GLU A 134 -4.58 12.72 -6.53
N GLY A 135 -5.09 13.38 -5.48
CA GLY A 135 -6.48 13.81 -5.37
C GLY A 135 -7.51 12.73 -5.02
N LEU A 136 -7.12 11.44 -4.96
CA LEU A 136 -8.02 10.37 -4.53
C LEU A 136 -8.29 10.42 -3.02
N GLY A 137 -9.45 9.93 -2.61
CA GLY A 137 -9.81 9.80 -1.19
C GLY A 137 -8.99 8.72 -0.49
N ALA A 138 -8.43 9.04 0.67
CA ALA A 138 -7.59 8.17 1.48
C ALA A 138 -7.79 8.46 2.97
N VAL A 139 -7.49 7.48 3.82
CA VAL A 139 -7.45 7.65 5.28
C VAL A 139 -6.06 7.31 5.76
N PHE A 140 -5.26 8.32 6.10
CA PHE A 140 -3.90 8.13 6.60
C PHE A 140 -3.89 7.82 8.10
N PRO A 141 -2.94 7.02 8.60
CA PRO A 141 -2.85 6.75 10.03
C PRO A 141 -2.41 8.01 10.79
N VAL A 142 -2.90 8.18 12.01
CA VAL A 142 -2.40 9.21 12.95
C VAL A 142 -1.29 8.67 13.85
N GLU A 143 -1.24 7.36 14.04
CA GLU A 143 -0.26 6.66 14.87
C GLU A 143 0.12 5.34 14.18
N VAL A 144 1.41 5.00 14.23
CA VAL A 144 1.91 3.67 13.83
C VAL A 144 2.81 3.16 14.95
N ILE A 145 2.47 1.98 15.45
CA ILE A 145 3.22 1.24 16.46
C ILE A 145 3.88 0.05 15.77
N ILE A 146 5.17 -0.15 16.03
CA ILE A 146 5.95 -1.30 15.58
C ILE A 146 6.61 -1.91 16.82
N ARG A 147 6.33 -3.18 17.09
CA ARG A 147 6.86 -3.96 18.23
C ARG A 147 6.65 -3.23 19.57
N GLY A 148 5.45 -2.64 19.73
CA GLY A 148 5.06 -1.92 20.94
C GLY A 148 5.71 -0.54 21.11
N ARG A 149 6.45 -0.05 20.10
CA ARG A 149 7.06 1.29 20.10
C ARG A 149 6.43 2.15 19.02
N ARG A 150 6.23 3.43 19.35
CA ARG A 150 5.79 4.42 18.38
C ARG A 150 6.85 4.59 17.29
N ALA A 151 6.44 4.44 16.04
CA ALA A 151 7.24 4.64 14.85
C ALA A 151 6.82 5.89 14.07
N TYR A 152 5.54 6.27 14.17
CA TYR A 152 4.98 7.48 13.58
C TYR A 152 3.87 8.04 14.48
N SER A 153 3.80 9.37 14.61
CA SER A 153 2.71 10.08 15.28
C SER A 153 2.52 11.46 14.66
N CYS A 154 1.33 11.73 14.13
CA CYS A 154 0.91 13.06 13.64
C CYS A 154 1.95 13.79 12.77
N GLY A 155 2.56 13.10 11.81
CA GLY A 155 3.55 13.66 10.88
C GLY A 155 5.01 13.50 11.33
N GLU A 156 5.26 13.07 12.56
CA GLU A 156 6.61 12.86 13.08
C GLU A 156 7.02 11.37 13.03
N TYR A 157 8.24 11.10 12.57
CA TYR A 157 8.85 9.78 12.63
C TYR A 157 9.71 9.62 13.87
N TYR A 158 9.70 8.41 14.40
CA TYR A 158 10.50 7.99 15.54
C TYR A 158 11.46 6.90 15.09
N GLU A 159 12.59 6.77 15.79
CA GLU A 159 13.61 5.79 15.44
C GLU A 159 13.03 4.37 15.47
N PRO A 160 13.03 3.64 14.34
CA PRO A 160 12.48 2.29 14.30
C PRO A 160 13.41 1.30 15.00
N GLN A 161 12.84 0.22 15.53
CA GLN A 161 13.60 -0.95 15.99
C GLN A 161 13.34 -2.15 15.08
N PRO A 162 13.96 -2.18 13.89
CA PRO A 162 13.72 -3.24 12.93
C PRO A 162 14.18 -4.59 13.48
N GLU A 163 13.50 -5.64 13.05
CA GLU A 163 13.88 -7.02 13.29
C GLU A 163 13.77 -7.79 11.98
N TRP A 164 14.74 -8.65 11.73
CA TRP A 164 14.69 -9.56 10.60
C TRP A 164 13.91 -10.82 11.00
N TYR A 165 12.84 -11.13 10.27
CA TYR A 165 12.13 -12.39 10.43
C TYR A 165 12.57 -13.34 9.32
N PRO A 166 13.28 -14.43 9.63
CA PRO A 166 13.53 -15.46 8.64
C PRO A 166 12.17 -16.10 8.29
N GLY A 167 11.72 -15.89 7.05
CA GLY A 167 10.55 -16.60 6.54
C GLY A 167 10.83 -18.10 6.39
N GLN A 168 9.79 -18.90 6.17
CA GLN A 168 9.90 -20.35 6.00
C GLN A 168 10.62 -20.79 4.71
N GLY A 169 11.00 -19.84 3.85
CA GLY A 169 11.68 -20.09 2.58
C GLY A 169 10.74 -20.73 1.54
N PHE A 170 11.33 -21.29 0.48
CA PHE A 170 10.57 -22.09 -0.48
C PHE A 170 10.17 -23.42 0.15
N LEU A 171 8.87 -23.65 0.29
CA LEU A 171 8.34 -25.00 0.48
C LEU A 171 8.54 -25.73 -0.85
N SER A 172 9.49 -26.66 -0.92
CA SER A 172 9.49 -27.65 -1.99
C SER A 172 8.19 -28.45 -1.84
N LEU A 173 7.25 -28.26 -2.78
CA LEU A 173 6.14 -29.19 -2.98
C LEU A 173 6.68 -30.58 -3.33
#